data_AF-A0A517PE35-F1
#
_entry.id   AF-A0A517PE35-F1
#
_cell.length_a   1.000
_cell.length_b   1.000
_cell.length_c   1.000
_cell.angle_alpha   90.00
_cell.angle_beta   90.00
_cell.angle_gamma   90.00
#
_symmetry.space_group_name_H-M   'P 1'
#
loop_
_entity.id
_entity.type
_entity.pdbx_description
1 polymer ?
#
loop_
_entity_poly.entity_id
_entity_poly.type
_entity_poly.pdbx_seq_one_letter_code
_entity_poly.pdbx_strand_id
1 'polypeptide(L)'
;MGLASATTTALNGMRLNETSIDVLGNNVANAGTRGFKSSEALFTTQLVSTLSSGDGPAGSNGGTNPRQIGLGGTVSTIRKDFKQGSVTTSNSPTDMAIEGEGFFVVKNGLGTQYTRDGSFTLNPEGKLVNPAGGRVQGYGIDGNYNLQTAAPVDIEIPLGKLYIAEATNNATFTGAFFSGGELATNGTVQSTLPLQDANGGGPGIPGPPSPTTPLQDLTSGGTSLFIPGDNVTFSGRKGDRDLPMQEMPVTGSTVQDLMSLMERVLGIQNGPEIPADGFTGDPPGVQLDGDTIRITGNRGAANALQVNPGDLRSGGAVVLTPFQKQADAVGESAVRDIIVYDSLGQEVNIRLTAVLEERSSTRTGFRWYADSDSDSGPALDIGTGRLEFDGTGDLVSGQKTTITVMRDDNAALSPLTIDLDFSQLSGISSALQGSNFVMESQDGAPPGTLVDFAIGESGGISGVFDNGLLRPLGRLVIAQFSNVNGLVEGGGGTYTEGPNSGPPRVGPPGAFGAGLLRAGAIELSNTDIGKNLVDLIIASTNYRGNARVISSTQELTDELLRLGR
;
A
#
# COMPACT_ATOMS: atom_id res chain seq x y z
N MET A 1 -16.35 -62.05 -50.65
CA MET A 1 -16.75 -61.12 -49.57
C MET A 1 -15.70 -61.04 -48.46
N GLY A 2 -15.19 -62.15 -47.89
CA GLY A 2 -14.27 -62.12 -46.73
C GLY A 2 -12.90 -61.45 -46.93
N LEU A 3 -12.25 -61.64 -48.09
CA LEU A 3 -10.92 -61.04 -48.35
C LEU A 3 -10.98 -59.51 -48.49
N ALA A 4 -12.01 -58.99 -49.17
CA ALA A 4 -12.24 -57.55 -49.32
C ALA A 4 -12.63 -56.84 -48.01
N SER A 5 -13.34 -57.54 -47.10
CA SER A 5 -13.57 -57.02 -45.76
C SER A 5 -12.29 -57.01 -44.92
N ALA A 6 -11.43 -58.02 -45.06
CA ALA A 6 -10.16 -58.07 -44.33
C ALA A 6 -9.19 -56.95 -44.76
N THR A 7 -9.07 -56.67 -46.06
CA THR A 7 -8.27 -55.54 -46.56
C THR A 7 -8.77 -54.20 -46.03
N THR A 8 -10.10 -54.00 -46.01
CA THR A 8 -10.72 -52.75 -45.55
C THR A 8 -10.54 -52.55 -44.05
N THR A 9 -10.71 -53.60 -43.25
CA THR A 9 -10.46 -53.58 -41.80
C THR A 9 -8.99 -53.32 -41.49
N ALA A 10 -8.06 -53.94 -42.23
CA ALA A 10 -6.63 -53.71 -42.04
C ALA A 10 -6.21 -52.27 -42.44
N LEU A 11 -6.73 -51.74 -43.55
CA LEU A 11 -6.50 -50.35 -43.96
C LEU A 11 -7.04 -49.36 -42.92
N ASN A 12 -8.23 -49.63 -42.37
CA ASN A 12 -8.79 -48.84 -41.29
C ASN A 12 -7.88 -48.86 -40.05
N GLY A 13 -7.41 -50.04 -39.64
CA GLY A 13 -6.46 -50.17 -38.54
C GLY A 13 -5.15 -49.42 -38.77
N MET A 14 -4.64 -49.35 -40.00
CA MET A 14 -3.47 -48.53 -40.34
C MET A 14 -3.72 -47.04 -40.08
N ARG A 15 -4.85 -46.49 -40.55
CA ARG A 15 -5.20 -45.08 -40.35
C ARG A 15 -5.35 -44.70 -38.88
N LEU A 16 -5.89 -45.61 -38.06
CA LEU A 16 -5.97 -45.39 -36.61
C LEU A 16 -4.57 -45.30 -35.98
N ASN A 17 -3.66 -46.20 -36.35
CA ASN A 17 -2.29 -46.17 -35.84
C ASN A 17 -1.51 -44.94 -36.36
N GLU A 18 -1.76 -44.48 -37.58
CA GLU A 18 -1.21 -43.21 -38.10
C GLU A 18 -1.64 -42.03 -37.23
N THR A 19 -2.93 -41.94 -36.89
CA THR A 19 -3.42 -40.89 -35.97
C THR A 19 -2.75 -40.97 -34.59
N SER A 20 -2.56 -42.19 -34.04
CA SER A 20 -1.80 -42.36 -32.80
C SER A 20 -0.36 -41.88 -32.94
N ILE A 21 0.31 -42.20 -34.04
CA ILE A 21 1.70 -41.79 -34.28
C ILE A 21 1.80 -40.26 -34.35
N ASP A 22 0.86 -39.58 -35.00
CA ASP A 22 0.82 -38.12 -35.07
C ASP A 22 0.65 -37.48 -33.69
N VAL A 23 -0.28 -37.99 -32.88
CA VAL A 23 -0.55 -37.48 -31.53
C VAL A 23 0.65 -37.72 -30.60
N LEU A 24 1.20 -38.93 -30.60
CA LEU A 24 2.39 -39.27 -29.80
C LEU A 24 3.63 -38.48 -30.25
N GLY A 25 3.81 -38.31 -31.56
CA GLY A 25 4.89 -37.49 -32.13
C GLY A 25 4.79 -36.03 -31.67
N ASN A 26 3.60 -35.45 -31.67
CA ASN A 26 3.36 -34.10 -31.16
C ASN A 26 3.67 -33.99 -29.66
N ASN A 27 3.22 -34.96 -28.85
CA ASN A 27 3.53 -35.01 -27.42
C ASN A 27 5.05 -34.98 -27.19
N VAL A 28 5.79 -35.88 -27.85
CA VAL A 28 7.26 -35.97 -27.70
C VAL A 28 7.94 -34.67 -28.17
N ALA A 29 7.50 -34.08 -29.28
CA ALA A 29 8.05 -32.84 -29.80
C ALA A 29 7.87 -31.66 -28.82
N ASN A 30 6.77 -31.64 -28.06
CA ASN A 30 6.43 -30.58 -27.11
C ASN A 30 6.71 -30.95 -25.64
N ALA A 31 7.49 -32.00 -25.39
CA ALA A 31 7.84 -32.41 -24.03
C ALA A 31 8.66 -31.35 -23.27
N GLY A 32 9.40 -30.49 -23.99
CA GLY A 32 10.15 -29.37 -23.41
C GLY A 32 9.36 -28.06 -23.28
N THR A 33 8.15 -27.98 -23.83
CA THR A 33 7.35 -26.76 -23.86
C THR A 33 6.67 -26.52 -22.51
N ARG A 34 6.78 -25.31 -21.98
CA ARG A 34 6.17 -24.91 -20.69
C ARG A 34 4.64 -24.96 -20.79
N GLY A 35 3.98 -25.46 -19.74
CA GLY A 35 2.52 -25.55 -19.67
C GLY A 35 1.86 -26.46 -20.71
N PHE A 36 2.62 -27.25 -21.49
CA PHE A 36 2.06 -28.15 -22.50
C PHE A 36 1.29 -29.32 -21.86
N LYS A 37 0.17 -29.69 -22.48
CA LYS A 37 -0.68 -30.80 -22.05
C LYS A 37 -0.71 -31.86 -23.15
N SER A 38 -0.27 -33.06 -22.81
CA SER A 38 -0.25 -34.22 -23.69
C SER A 38 -1.65 -34.61 -24.16
N SER A 39 -1.73 -35.22 -25.33
CA SER A 39 -2.99 -35.70 -25.90
C SER A 39 -2.97 -37.20 -26.15
N GLU A 40 -4.15 -37.82 -26.14
CA GLU A 40 -4.35 -39.25 -26.36
C GLU A 40 -5.44 -39.48 -27.41
N ALA A 41 -5.18 -40.35 -28.38
CA ALA A 41 -6.15 -40.79 -29.37
C ALA A 41 -6.93 -42.00 -28.82
N LEU A 42 -8.25 -41.86 -28.71
CA LEU A 42 -9.15 -42.94 -28.27
C LEU A 42 -9.90 -43.53 -29.47
N PHE A 43 -9.97 -44.85 -29.51
CA PHE A 43 -10.62 -45.59 -30.59
C PHE A 43 -11.90 -46.27 -30.12
N THR A 44 -12.87 -46.39 -31.02
CA THR A 44 -14.09 -47.19 -30.81
C THR A 44 -14.29 -48.17 -31.97
N THR A 45 -14.90 -49.32 -31.70
CA THR A 45 -15.20 -50.32 -32.74
C THR A 45 -16.31 -49.83 -33.67
N GLN A 46 -16.20 -50.11 -34.96
CA GLN A 46 -17.28 -49.90 -35.92
C GLN A 46 -18.41 -50.91 -35.73
N LEU A 47 -19.54 -50.66 -36.40
CA LEU A 47 -20.69 -51.56 -36.41
C LEU A 47 -20.26 -52.98 -36.83
N VAL A 48 -20.83 -53.98 -36.16
CA VAL A 48 -20.52 -55.39 -36.37
C VAL A 48 -21.54 -56.01 -37.32
N SER A 49 -21.09 -56.84 -38.27
CA SER A 49 -21.99 -57.61 -39.14
C SER A 49 -22.43 -58.89 -38.43
N THR A 50 -23.71 -58.99 -38.08
CA THR A 50 -24.31 -60.19 -37.46
C THR A 50 -24.77 -61.16 -38.55
N LEU A 51 -24.10 -62.31 -38.65
CA LEU A 51 -24.42 -63.40 -39.59
C LEU A 51 -25.46 -64.38 -39.00
N SER A 52 -25.52 -64.50 -37.68
CA SER A 52 -26.57 -65.23 -36.95
C SER A 52 -26.68 -64.65 -35.55
N SER A 53 -27.90 -64.48 -35.06
CA SER A 53 -28.19 -63.85 -33.76
C SER A 53 -27.95 -64.77 -32.55
N GLY A 54 -27.63 -66.05 -32.79
CA GLY A 54 -27.59 -67.07 -31.75
C GLY A 54 -29.00 -67.44 -31.28
N ASP A 55 -29.17 -68.66 -30.76
CA ASP A 55 -30.45 -69.18 -30.31
C ASP A 55 -30.34 -69.80 -28.91
N GLY A 56 -31.41 -69.71 -28.13
CA GLY A 56 -31.54 -70.42 -26.86
C GLY A 56 -31.62 -71.95 -27.05
N PRO A 57 -31.34 -72.75 -26.00
CA PRO A 57 -31.46 -74.20 -26.08
C PRO A 57 -32.91 -74.64 -26.31
N ALA A 58 -33.14 -75.59 -27.22
CA ALA A 58 -34.47 -76.11 -27.57
C ALA A 58 -34.44 -77.62 -27.89
N GLY A 59 -35.34 -78.38 -27.27
CA GLY A 59 -35.43 -79.84 -27.44
C GLY A 59 -34.18 -80.56 -26.93
N SER A 60 -33.59 -81.43 -27.77
CA SER A 60 -32.34 -82.15 -27.50
C SER A 60 -31.07 -81.39 -27.88
N ASN A 61 -31.17 -80.14 -28.34
CA ASN A 61 -30.05 -79.34 -28.80
C ASN A 61 -29.71 -78.20 -27.82
N GLY A 62 -28.41 -77.95 -27.64
CA GLY A 62 -27.91 -76.80 -26.87
C GLY A 62 -28.10 -75.47 -27.60
N GLY A 63 -27.94 -74.36 -26.88
CA GLY A 63 -27.96 -73.02 -27.47
C GLY A 63 -26.76 -72.78 -28.40
N THR A 64 -26.88 -71.81 -29.28
CA THR A 64 -25.81 -71.42 -30.21
C THR A 64 -25.38 -69.96 -29.98
N ASN A 65 -24.09 -69.69 -30.12
CA ASN A 65 -23.57 -68.33 -29.98
C ASN A 65 -23.86 -67.50 -31.25
N PRO A 66 -24.08 -66.18 -31.11
CA PRO A 66 -24.16 -65.29 -32.25
C PRO A 66 -22.85 -65.33 -33.05
N ARG A 67 -22.99 -65.31 -34.38
CA ARG A 67 -21.86 -65.24 -35.31
C ARG A 67 -21.75 -63.83 -35.82
N GLN A 68 -20.69 -63.14 -35.41
CA GLN A 68 -20.49 -61.72 -35.65
C GLN A 68 -19.09 -61.45 -36.19
N ILE A 69 -18.99 -60.54 -37.16
CA ILE A 69 -17.71 -60.09 -37.75
C ILE A 69 -17.56 -58.59 -37.55
N GLY A 70 -16.51 -58.18 -36.85
CA GLY A 70 -16.16 -56.77 -36.65
C GLY A 70 -15.57 -56.15 -37.92
N LEU A 71 -15.90 -54.87 -38.17
CA LEU A 71 -15.47 -54.12 -39.36
C LEU A 71 -14.35 -53.11 -39.05
N GLY A 72 -13.60 -53.31 -37.96
CA GLY A 72 -12.52 -52.41 -37.53
C GLY A 72 -12.98 -51.35 -36.54
N GLY A 73 -12.38 -50.16 -36.60
CA GLY A 73 -12.61 -49.08 -35.65
C GLY A 73 -12.66 -47.68 -36.25
N THR A 74 -12.88 -46.66 -35.43
CA THR A 74 -12.79 -45.25 -35.80
C THR A 74 -12.15 -44.47 -34.67
N VAL A 75 -11.58 -43.30 -34.99
CA VAL A 75 -11.14 -42.34 -33.97
C VAL A 75 -12.40 -41.79 -33.29
N SER A 76 -12.54 -42.06 -32.01
CA SER A 76 -13.65 -41.55 -31.19
C SER A 76 -13.41 -40.09 -30.82
N THR A 77 -12.21 -39.81 -30.29
CA THR A 77 -11.79 -38.46 -29.91
C THR A 77 -10.27 -38.41 -29.74
N ILE A 78 -9.70 -37.21 -29.88
CA ILE A 78 -8.35 -36.89 -29.41
C ILE A 78 -8.55 -35.99 -28.20
N ARG A 79 -8.26 -36.52 -27.01
CA ARG A 79 -8.48 -35.80 -25.76
C ARG A 79 -7.16 -35.35 -25.17
N LYS A 80 -7.14 -34.14 -24.62
CA LYS A 80 -5.98 -33.58 -23.92
C LYS A 80 -6.01 -33.98 -22.44
N ASP A 81 -4.89 -34.41 -21.88
CA ASP A 81 -4.76 -34.71 -20.46
C ASP A 81 -4.35 -33.43 -19.73
N PHE A 82 -5.28 -32.84 -18.97
CA PHE A 82 -5.04 -31.60 -18.21
C PHE A 82 -4.44 -31.83 -16.82
N LYS A 83 -4.01 -33.05 -16.48
CA LYS A 83 -3.26 -33.30 -15.24
C LYS A 83 -2.07 -32.36 -15.10
N GLN A 84 -1.78 -32.01 -13.85
CA GLN A 84 -0.68 -31.15 -13.45
C GLN A 84 0.66 -31.74 -13.92
N GLY A 85 1.47 -30.92 -14.60
CA GLY A 85 2.87 -31.21 -14.91
C GLY A 85 3.79 -30.91 -13.72
N SER A 86 5.06 -31.27 -13.82
CA SER A 86 6.04 -30.94 -12.78
C SER A 86 6.22 -29.42 -12.67
N VAL A 87 6.27 -28.89 -11.45
CA VAL A 87 6.51 -27.47 -11.18
C VAL A 87 7.95 -27.28 -10.75
N THR A 88 8.67 -26.41 -11.44
CA THR A 88 10.07 -26.08 -11.15
C THR A 88 10.22 -24.61 -10.76
N THR A 89 11.14 -24.30 -9.85
CA THR A 89 11.46 -22.92 -9.48
C THR A 89 12.11 -22.17 -10.63
N SER A 90 11.76 -20.90 -10.78
CA SER A 90 12.33 -19.93 -11.71
C SER A 90 13.07 -18.83 -10.95
N ASN A 91 13.99 -18.16 -11.63
CA ASN A 91 14.68 -16.97 -11.12
C ASN A 91 13.92 -15.67 -11.43
N SER A 92 12.87 -15.73 -12.27
CA SER A 92 12.07 -14.54 -12.58
C SER A 92 10.91 -14.40 -11.60
N PRO A 93 10.72 -13.24 -10.95
CA PRO A 93 9.62 -13.02 -10.01
C PRO A 93 8.25 -12.95 -10.71
N THR A 94 8.22 -12.67 -12.01
CA THR A 94 7.01 -12.64 -12.83
C THR A 94 6.55 -14.02 -13.29
N ASP A 95 7.41 -15.03 -13.20
CA ASP A 95 7.06 -16.39 -13.59
C ASP A 95 6.16 -17.02 -12.52
N MET A 96 5.05 -17.61 -12.96
CA MET A 96 4.08 -18.21 -12.05
C MET A 96 3.61 -19.57 -12.54
N ALA A 97 3.33 -20.46 -11.60
CA ALA A 97 2.66 -21.73 -11.86
C ALA A 97 1.36 -21.76 -11.05
N ILE A 98 0.26 -22.19 -11.65
CA ILE A 98 -0.91 -22.59 -10.86
C ILE A 98 -0.65 -24.02 -10.35
N GLU A 99 -0.93 -24.30 -9.09
CA GLU A 99 -0.92 -25.64 -8.50
C GLU A 99 -2.37 -26.07 -8.28
N GLY A 100 -2.86 -27.00 -9.12
CA GLY A 100 -4.26 -27.43 -9.13
C GLY A 100 -5.00 -27.06 -10.43
N GLU A 101 -6.32 -26.95 -10.37
CA GLU A 101 -7.15 -26.72 -11.55
C GLU A 101 -7.29 -25.24 -11.89
N GLY A 102 -7.24 -24.90 -13.18
CA GLY A 102 -7.50 -23.55 -13.67
C GLY A 102 -6.48 -23.07 -14.70
N PHE A 103 -6.74 -21.89 -15.26
CA PHE A 103 -5.93 -21.25 -16.28
C PHE A 103 -5.72 -19.77 -15.96
N PHE A 104 -4.55 -19.25 -16.31
CA PHE A 104 -4.34 -17.81 -16.36
C PHE A 104 -5.22 -17.21 -17.44
N VAL A 105 -5.80 -16.06 -17.15
CA VAL A 105 -6.62 -15.30 -18.09
C VAL A 105 -5.74 -14.25 -18.75
N VAL A 106 -5.62 -14.30 -20.07
CA VAL A 106 -4.88 -13.31 -20.86
C VAL A 106 -5.78 -12.71 -21.92
N LYS A 107 -5.56 -11.45 -22.28
CA LYS A 107 -6.35 -10.75 -23.28
C LYS A 107 -5.46 -10.13 -24.35
N ASN A 108 -5.79 -10.37 -25.61
CA ASN A 108 -5.10 -9.78 -26.76
C ASN A 108 -6.12 -9.18 -27.75
N GLY A 109 -5.66 -8.77 -28.94
CA GLY A 109 -6.53 -8.23 -29.98
C GLY A 109 -7.56 -9.22 -30.53
N LEU A 110 -7.40 -10.53 -30.27
CA LEU A 110 -8.32 -11.60 -30.68
C LEU A 110 -9.37 -11.92 -29.61
N GLY A 111 -9.28 -11.30 -28.42
CA GLY A 111 -10.19 -11.51 -27.31
C GLY A 111 -9.50 -12.11 -26.08
N THR A 112 -10.30 -12.72 -25.21
CA THR A 112 -9.84 -13.40 -23.99
C THR A 112 -9.39 -14.82 -24.32
N GLN A 113 -8.21 -15.19 -23.85
CA GLN A 113 -7.60 -16.50 -24.00
C GLN A 113 -7.17 -17.03 -22.63
N TYR A 114 -6.95 -18.33 -22.56
CA TYR A 114 -6.63 -19.05 -21.33
C TYR A 114 -5.34 -19.82 -21.52
N THR A 115 -4.42 -19.78 -20.57
CA THR A 115 -3.16 -20.51 -20.68
C THR A 115 -2.73 -21.09 -19.35
N ARG A 116 -1.93 -22.15 -19.44
CA ARG A 116 -1.26 -22.75 -18.30
C ARG A 116 0.22 -22.37 -18.22
N ASP A 117 0.74 -21.78 -19.29
CA ASP A 117 2.09 -21.20 -19.29
C ASP A 117 2.05 -19.86 -18.54
N GLY A 118 2.73 -19.81 -17.40
CA GLY A 118 2.86 -18.59 -16.62
C GLY A 118 4.22 -17.93 -16.75
N SER A 119 4.89 -18.09 -17.90
CA SER A 119 6.08 -17.32 -18.23
C SER A 119 5.71 -15.88 -18.62
N PHE A 120 5.57 -15.01 -17.63
CA PHE A 120 5.19 -13.62 -17.86
C PHE A 120 6.38 -12.68 -17.76
N THR A 121 6.27 -11.54 -18.43
CA THR A 121 7.26 -10.45 -18.38
C THR A 121 6.56 -9.11 -18.26
N LEU A 122 7.26 -8.11 -17.72
CA LEU A 122 6.75 -6.74 -17.71
C LEU A 122 7.15 -6.04 -19.01
N ASN A 123 6.19 -5.37 -19.65
CA ASN A 123 6.47 -4.51 -20.78
C ASN A 123 6.86 -3.08 -20.31
N PRO A 124 7.30 -2.17 -21.21
CA PRO A 124 7.69 -0.79 -20.83
C PRO A 124 6.56 0.04 -20.18
N GLU A 125 5.31 -0.34 -20.43
CA GLU A 125 4.13 0.25 -19.78
C GLU A 125 3.87 -0.33 -18.37
N GLY A 126 4.69 -1.27 -17.89
CA GLY A 126 4.52 -1.91 -16.58
C GLY A 126 3.43 -2.99 -16.57
N LYS A 127 2.86 -3.38 -17.71
CA LYS A 127 1.83 -4.41 -17.80
C LYS A 127 2.45 -5.80 -17.85
N LEU A 128 1.81 -6.74 -17.17
CA LEU A 128 2.20 -8.13 -17.20
C LEU A 128 1.71 -8.78 -18.49
N VAL A 129 2.64 -9.28 -19.31
CA VAL A 129 2.37 -9.87 -20.62
C VAL A 129 2.97 -11.26 -20.75
N ASN A 130 2.28 -12.13 -21.48
CA ASN A 130 2.84 -13.40 -21.92
C ASN A 130 3.75 -13.20 -23.14
N PRO A 131 4.53 -14.22 -23.55
CA PRO A 131 5.47 -14.10 -24.68
C PRO A 131 4.78 -13.84 -26.02
N ALA A 132 3.47 -14.12 -26.13
CA ALA A 132 2.64 -13.84 -27.30
C ALA A 132 2.02 -12.43 -27.29
N GLY A 133 2.33 -11.59 -26.29
CA GLY A 133 1.82 -10.22 -26.16
C GLY A 133 0.39 -10.10 -25.60
N GLY A 134 -0.18 -11.20 -25.13
CA GLY A 134 -1.43 -11.19 -24.36
C GLY A 134 -1.21 -10.64 -22.96
N ARG A 135 -2.07 -9.71 -22.55
CA ARG A 135 -2.00 -9.04 -21.23
C ARG A 135 -2.71 -9.87 -20.17
N VAL A 136 -2.03 -10.13 -19.06
CA VAL A 136 -2.60 -10.89 -17.94
C VAL A 136 -3.71 -10.08 -17.28
N GLN A 137 -4.83 -10.73 -17.03
CA GLN A 137 -5.99 -10.12 -16.41
C GLN A 137 -6.01 -10.38 -14.90
N GLY A 138 -6.60 -9.45 -14.15
CA GLY A 138 -6.79 -9.54 -12.71
C GLY A 138 -7.72 -8.46 -12.19
N TYR A 139 -7.95 -8.41 -10.89
CA TYR A 139 -8.64 -7.31 -10.24
C TYR A 139 -7.66 -6.18 -9.93
N GLY A 140 -8.00 -4.97 -10.36
CA GLY A 140 -7.22 -3.76 -10.07
C GLY A 140 -7.50 -3.23 -8.67
N ILE A 141 -6.86 -2.12 -8.33
CA ILE A 141 -7.11 -1.34 -7.11
C ILE A 141 -7.70 0.02 -7.45
N ASP A 142 -8.43 0.62 -6.51
CA ASP A 142 -8.81 2.04 -6.57
C ASP A 142 -7.72 2.96 -6.00
N GLY A 143 -7.97 4.28 -6.01
CA GLY A 143 -7.03 5.28 -5.48
C GLY A 143 -6.75 5.16 -3.99
N ASN A 144 -7.56 4.40 -3.25
CA ASN A 144 -7.37 4.10 -1.83
C ASN A 144 -6.75 2.71 -1.62
N TYR A 145 -6.19 2.09 -2.67
CA TYR A 145 -5.58 0.76 -2.65
C TYR A 145 -6.55 -0.39 -2.32
N ASN A 146 -7.87 -0.19 -2.45
CA ASN A 146 -8.84 -1.26 -2.24
C ASN A 146 -9.07 -2.05 -3.53
N LEU A 147 -9.20 -3.38 -3.40
CA LEU A 147 -9.35 -4.27 -4.54
C LEU A 147 -10.74 -4.14 -5.20
N GLN A 148 -10.76 -3.91 -6.50
CA GLN A 148 -11.97 -3.77 -7.31
C GLN A 148 -12.30 -5.09 -8.01
N THR A 149 -13.29 -5.83 -7.48
CA THR A 149 -13.65 -7.19 -7.94
C THR A 149 -14.79 -7.24 -8.97
N ALA A 150 -15.30 -6.08 -9.40
CA ALA A 150 -16.45 -6.01 -10.31
C ALA A 150 -16.17 -6.60 -11.70
N ALA A 151 -14.96 -6.37 -12.24
CA ALA A 151 -14.54 -6.92 -13.52
C ALA A 151 -13.01 -7.05 -13.58
N PRO A 152 -12.47 -8.08 -14.25
CA PRO A 152 -11.04 -8.16 -14.51
C PRO A 152 -10.56 -7.06 -15.45
N VAL A 153 -9.42 -6.47 -15.12
CA VAL A 153 -8.66 -5.46 -15.87
C VAL A 153 -7.25 -5.98 -16.16
N ASP A 154 -6.50 -5.27 -17.01
CA ASP A 154 -5.08 -5.57 -17.22
C ASP A 154 -4.31 -5.32 -15.91
N ILE A 155 -3.45 -6.25 -15.50
CA ILE A 155 -2.56 -6.04 -14.36
C ILE A 155 -1.38 -5.14 -14.74
N GLU A 156 -1.18 -4.10 -13.94
CA GLU A 156 -0.11 -3.11 -14.10
C GLU A 156 0.74 -3.02 -12.82
N ILE A 157 2.05 -3.09 -13.01
CA ILE A 157 3.10 -3.00 -11.99
C ILE A 157 4.11 -1.94 -12.48
N PRO A 158 3.83 -0.65 -12.25
CA PRO A 158 4.60 0.45 -12.82
C PRO A 158 5.86 0.75 -11.99
N LEU A 159 6.84 -0.15 -12.05
CA LEU A 159 8.13 0.00 -11.37
C LEU A 159 8.79 1.35 -11.73
N GLY A 160 9.25 2.07 -10.71
CA GLY A 160 9.92 3.37 -10.83
C GLY A 160 9.03 4.53 -11.28
N LYS A 161 7.71 4.35 -11.42
CA LYS A 161 6.78 5.41 -11.86
C LYS A 161 5.71 5.75 -10.82
N LEU A 162 5.44 4.84 -9.88
CA LEU A 162 4.48 5.06 -8.81
C LEU A 162 5.19 5.68 -7.61
N TYR A 163 4.67 6.82 -7.17
CA TYR A 163 5.13 7.54 -6.00
C TYR A 163 4.04 7.49 -4.94
N ILE A 164 4.42 7.19 -3.70
CA ILE A 164 3.50 7.24 -2.57
C ILE A 164 4.13 8.01 -1.43
N ALA A 165 3.31 8.75 -0.71
CA ALA A 165 3.64 9.32 0.57
C ALA A 165 2.47 9.02 1.52
N GLU A 166 2.74 9.03 2.81
CA GLU A 166 1.72 8.77 3.82
C GLU A 166 1.81 9.85 4.89
N ALA A 167 0.69 10.54 5.12
CA ALA A 167 0.59 11.51 6.20
C ALA A 167 0.64 10.77 7.55
N THR A 168 1.34 11.36 8.51
CA THR A 168 1.29 10.88 9.89
C THR A 168 -0.08 11.20 10.49
N ASN A 169 -0.84 10.16 10.86
CA ASN A 169 -2.09 10.31 11.61
C ASN A 169 -1.93 9.86 13.06
N ASN A 170 -0.98 8.96 13.36
CA ASN A 170 -0.75 8.43 14.70
C ASN A 170 0.74 8.52 15.05
N ALA A 171 1.04 9.06 16.22
CA ALA A 171 2.39 9.10 16.79
C ALA A 171 2.37 8.52 18.21
N THR A 172 3.18 7.50 18.45
CA THR A 172 3.29 6.83 19.76
C THR A 172 4.53 7.30 20.49
N PHE A 173 4.40 7.56 21.79
CA PHE A 173 5.48 8.06 22.63
C PHE A 173 5.78 7.13 23.79
N THR A 174 7.07 7.01 24.09
CA THR A 174 7.60 6.23 25.21
C THR A 174 8.61 7.06 26.00
N GLY A 175 8.87 6.65 27.23
CA GLY A 175 9.81 7.32 28.13
C GLY A 175 9.26 7.52 29.53
N ALA A 176 9.95 8.34 30.31
CA ALA A 176 9.62 8.56 31.71
C ALA A 176 9.86 10.01 32.14
N PHE A 177 8.93 10.54 32.94
CA PHE A 177 9.03 11.86 33.52
C PHE A 177 9.52 11.83 34.97
N PHE A 178 10.32 12.82 35.33
CA PHE A 178 10.85 12.94 36.68
C PHE A 178 9.92 13.77 37.55
N SER A 179 9.16 13.10 38.42
CA SER A 179 8.24 13.75 39.35
C SER A 179 8.94 14.46 40.51
N GLY A 180 10.22 14.20 40.77
CA GLY A 180 10.97 14.80 41.88
C GLY A 180 11.46 16.23 41.64
N GLY A 181 11.28 16.78 40.44
CA GLY A 181 11.77 18.10 40.05
C GLY A 181 11.03 19.28 40.70
N GLU A 182 11.45 20.49 40.32
CA GLU A 182 10.81 21.74 40.75
C GLU A 182 9.44 21.90 40.08
N LEU A 183 8.41 22.29 40.84
CA LEU A 183 7.08 22.53 40.28
C LEU A 183 7.07 23.79 39.42
N ALA A 184 6.35 23.74 38.31
CA ALA A 184 6.18 24.87 37.42
C ALA A 184 5.24 25.91 38.04
N THR A 185 5.81 27.00 38.55
CA THR A 185 5.09 28.09 39.23
C THR A 185 4.88 29.29 38.31
N ASN A 186 5.92 29.72 37.60
CA ASN A 186 5.90 30.92 36.78
C ASN A 186 6.49 30.65 35.38
N GLY A 187 6.04 31.39 34.38
CA GLY A 187 6.71 31.55 33.09
C GLY A 187 7.67 32.74 33.10
N THR A 188 8.35 32.99 31.98
CA THR A 188 9.15 34.22 31.86
C THR A 188 8.22 35.43 31.79
N VAL A 189 8.50 36.45 32.59
CA VAL A 189 7.80 37.75 32.51
C VAL A 189 8.78 38.81 32.03
N GLN A 190 8.44 39.50 30.94
CA GLN A 190 9.22 40.61 30.40
C GLN A 190 8.31 41.79 30.07
N SER A 191 8.71 43.00 30.44
CA SER A 191 7.93 44.22 30.13
C SER A 191 8.76 45.22 29.35
N THR A 192 8.14 45.95 28.43
CA THR A 192 8.77 47.10 27.80
C THR A 192 9.06 48.21 28.82
N LEU A 193 9.88 49.18 28.43
CA LEU A 193 9.84 50.49 29.07
C LEU A 193 8.45 51.14 28.89
N PRO A 194 8.08 52.11 29.74
CA PRO A 194 6.89 52.93 29.57
C PRO A 194 6.74 53.50 28.16
N LEU A 195 5.56 53.27 27.59
CA LEU A 195 5.11 53.73 26.29
C LEU A 195 4.03 54.80 26.51
N GLN A 196 3.99 55.79 25.65
CA GLN A 196 2.99 56.87 25.72
C GLN A 196 2.29 57.02 24.38
N ASP A 197 0.98 57.21 24.44
CA ASP A 197 0.21 57.65 23.30
C ASP A 197 0.43 59.16 23.11
N ALA A 198 1.02 59.56 21.98
CA ALA A 198 1.26 60.96 21.62
C ALA A 198 -0.02 61.82 21.63
N ASN A 199 -1.19 61.18 21.56
CA ASN A 199 -2.51 61.80 21.53
C ASN A 199 -3.34 61.55 22.81
N GLY A 200 -2.76 60.96 23.87
CA GLY A 200 -3.49 60.36 24.98
C GLY A 200 -4.09 61.31 26.04
N GLY A 201 -5.37 61.65 25.89
CA GLY A 201 -6.22 62.15 27.00
C GLY A 201 -6.70 63.60 26.86
N GLY A 202 -7.41 63.91 25.79
CA GLY A 202 -7.85 65.29 25.48
C GLY A 202 -6.75 66.09 24.77
N PRO A 203 -6.96 67.40 24.50
CA PRO A 203 -6.07 68.14 23.61
C PRO A 203 -4.65 68.32 24.22
N GLY A 204 -3.69 67.52 23.75
CA GLY A 204 -2.25 67.85 23.76
C GLY A 204 -1.39 67.39 24.94
N ILE A 205 -1.79 66.40 25.73
CA ILE A 205 -0.92 65.75 26.73
C ILE A 205 -0.82 64.26 26.39
N PRO A 206 0.38 63.65 26.31
CA PRO A 206 0.51 62.21 26.17
C PRO A 206 -0.04 61.45 27.37
N GLY A 207 -0.71 60.33 27.11
CA GLY A 207 -1.33 59.47 28.13
C GLY A 207 -0.90 58.00 27.97
N PRO A 208 -1.31 57.11 28.88
CA PRO A 208 -1.03 55.68 28.73
C PRO A 208 -1.74 55.15 27.46
N PRO A 209 -1.10 54.27 26.68
CA PRO A 209 -1.71 53.67 25.50
C PRO A 209 -2.87 52.76 25.87
N SER A 210 -3.82 52.60 24.94
CA SER A 210 -4.86 51.58 24.99
C SER A 210 -4.66 50.57 23.87
N PRO A 211 -5.34 49.40 23.89
CA PRO A 211 -5.26 48.43 22.80
C PRO A 211 -5.65 49.00 21.42
N THR A 212 -6.45 50.07 21.39
CA THR A 212 -6.87 50.74 20.15
C THR A 212 -5.96 51.90 19.75
N THR A 213 -4.95 52.25 20.57
CA THR A 213 -3.96 53.28 20.20
C THR A 213 -3.25 52.85 18.91
N PRO A 214 -3.21 53.70 17.87
CA PRO A 214 -2.45 53.44 16.65
C PRO A 214 -0.96 53.31 16.92
N LEU A 215 -0.26 52.39 16.25
CA LEU A 215 1.18 52.19 16.49
C LEU A 215 2.02 53.43 16.18
N GLN A 216 1.65 54.19 15.15
CA GLN A 216 2.29 55.44 14.78
C GLN A 216 2.27 56.52 15.88
N ASP A 217 1.30 56.43 16.80
CA ASP A 217 1.13 57.39 17.89
C ASP A 217 1.90 56.94 19.15
N LEU A 218 2.49 55.74 19.15
CA LEU A 218 3.24 55.21 20.27
C LEU A 218 4.63 55.85 20.34
N THR A 219 4.94 56.44 21.49
CA THR A 219 6.18 57.17 21.73
C THR A 219 6.90 56.68 22.98
N SER A 220 8.22 56.84 23.01
CA SER A 220 9.02 56.76 24.23
C SER A 220 9.94 57.97 24.31
N GLY A 221 9.99 58.63 25.47
CA GLY A 221 10.75 59.88 25.64
C GLY A 221 10.38 61.00 24.66
N GLY A 222 9.16 60.99 24.11
CA GLY A 222 8.68 61.95 23.12
C GLY A 222 9.06 61.64 21.66
N THR A 223 9.77 60.54 21.39
CA THR A 223 10.08 60.06 20.03
C THR A 223 9.12 58.97 19.59
N SER A 224 8.63 59.04 18.35
CA SER A 224 7.77 58.00 17.76
C SER A 224 8.57 56.70 17.57
N LEU A 225 7.97 55.58 17.95
CA LEU A 225 8.59 54.26 17.92
C LEU A 225 8.38 53.53 16.59
N PHE A 226 7.33 53.88 15.86
CA PHE A 226 6.93 53.22 14.62
C PHE A 226 6.61 54.26 13.54
N ILE A 227 7.24 54.13 12.38
CA ILE A 227 7.08 55.09 11.28
C ILE A 227 5.93 54.62 10.37
N PRO A 228 4.96 55.49 10.03
CA PRO A 228 3.91 55.14 9.06
C PRO A 228 4.50 54.72 7.71
N GLY A 229 4.07 53.57 7.20
CA GLY A 229 4.56 52.99 5.95
C GLY A 229 5.66 51.93 6.10
N ASP A 230 6.24 51.78 7.29
CA ASP A 230 7.18 50.70 7.59
C ASP A 230 6.47 49.39 7.97
N ASN A 231 7.22 48.28 7.90
CA ASN A 231 6.83 47.01 8.52
C ASN A 231 7.49 46.88 9.89
N VAL A 232 6.71 46.43 10.87
CA VAL A 232 7.21 45.96 12.16
C VAL A 232 7.60 44.50 12.01
N THR A 233 8.83 44.16 12.39
CA THR A 233 9.27 42.76 12.47
C THR A 233 9.50 42.38 13.93
N PHE A 234 9.09 41.17 14.31
CA PHE A 234 9.29 40.65 15.64
C PHE A 234 9.84 39.22 15.61
N SER A 235 10.81 38.95 16.47
CA SER A 235 11.41 37.63 16.71
C SER A 235 11.59 37.37 18.21
N GLY A 236 12.07 36.19 18.58
CA GLY A 236 12.41 35.87 19.96
C GLY A 236 12.97 34.47 20.08
N ARG A 237 13.24 34.04 21.32
CA ARG A 237 13.62 32.66 21.63
C ARG A 237 12.66 32.04 22.63
N LYS A 238 12.44 30.73 22.50
CA LYS A 238 11.71 29.89 23.47
C LYS A 238 12.56 28.67 23.82
N GLY A 239 12.94 28.57 25.09
CA GLY A 239 13.90 27.58 25.57
C GLY A 239 15.26 27.77 24.89
N ASP A 240 15.70 26.74 24.18
CA ASP A 240 16.95 26.75 23.42
C ASP A 240 16.79 27.18 21.94
N ARG A 241 15.56 27.31 21.44
CA ARG A 241 15.25 27.55 20.01
C ARG A 241 15.01 29.02 19.69
N ASP A 242 15.57 29.46 18.58
CA ASP A 242 15.23 30.73 17.92
C ASP A 242 13.91 30.58 17.14
N LEU A 243 13.00 31.53 17.31
CA LEU A 243 11.67 31.50 16.68
C LEU A 243 11.69 32.27 15.35
N PRO A 244 10.89 31.84 14.36
CA PRO A 244 10.84 32.51 13.06
C PRO A 244 10.35 33.95 13.21
N MET A 245 11.02 34.87 12.51
CA MET A 245 10.62 36.26 12.46
C MET A 245 9.32 36.42 11.66
N GLN A 246 8.36 37.17 12.20
CA GLN A 246 7.17 37.57 11.46
C GLN A 246 7.10 39.09 11.32
N GLU A 247 6.31 39.55 10.36
CA GLU A 247 6.11 40.97 10.10
C GLU A 247 4.64 41.38 10.01
N MET A 248 4.37 42.66 10.25
CA MET A 248 3.08 43.31 10.01
C MET A 248 3.29 44.78 9.60
N PRO A 249 2.37 45.38 8.83
CA PRO A 249 2.46 46.79 8.48
C PRO A 249 2.20 47.70 9.69
N VAL A 250 2.82 48.89 9.74
CA VAL A 250 2.51 49.91 10.77
C VAL A 250 1.18 50.63 10.46
N THR A 251 0.89 50.87 9.18
CA THR A 251 -0.27 51.66 8.77
C THR A 251 -1.57 50.92 9.02
N GLY A 252 -2.43 51.51 9.86
CA GLY A 252 -3.74 50.94 10.20
C GLY A 252 -3.68 49.91 11.33
N SER A 253 -2.50 49.57 11.83
CA SER A 253 -2.32 48.64 12.95
C SER A 253 -2.30 49.36 14.30
N THR A 254 -2.80 48.67 15.32
CA THR A 254 -2.90 49.17 16.70
C THR A 254 -1.95 48.43 17.64
N VAL A 255 -1.87 48.91 18.88
CA VAL A 255 -1.16 48.20 19.96
C VAL A 255 -1.68 46.78 20.15
N GLN A 256 -2.98 46.54 19.96
CA GLN A 256 -3.54 45.18 19.98
C GLN A 256 -2.92 44.27 18.91
N ASP A 257 -2.76 44.77 17.68
CA ASP A 257 -2.15 43.98 16.61
C ASP A 257 -0.69 43.64 16.91
N LEU A 258 0.05 44.59 17.51
CA LEU A 258 1.42 44.35 17.98
C LEU A 258 1.48 43.29 19.07
N MET A 259 0.59 43.36 20.07
CA MET A 259 0.53 42.36 21.13
C MET A 259 0.17 40.98 20.55
N SER A 260 -0.79 40.91 19.62
CA SER A 260 -1.15 39.68 18.93
C SER A 260 -0.01 39.14 18.06
N LEU A 261 0.77 39.99 17.39
CA LEU A 261 1.99 39.56 16.68
C LEU A 261 3.00 38.94 17.66
N MET A 262 3.26 39.60 18.79
CA MET A 262 4.22 39.12 19.80
C MET A 262 3.79 37.78 20.39
N GLU A 263 2.52 37.65 20.78
CA GLU A 263 1.95 36.42 21.35
C GLU A 263 2.11 35.24 20.39
N ARG A 264 1.79 35.50 19.13
CA ARG A 264 1.82 34.54 18.02
C ARG A 264 3.21 34.08 17.64
N VAL A 265 4.17 35.01 17.53
CA VAL A 265 5.59 34.72 17.26
C VAL A 265 6.24 33.96 18.41
N LEU A 266 5.84 34.24 19.65
CA LEU A 266 6.39 33.55 20.82
C LEU A 266 5.75 32.18 21.05
N GLY A 267 4.66 31.86 20.34
CA GLY A 267 3.89 30.63 20.53
C GLY A 267 3.42 30.51 21.98
N ILE A 268 2.93 31.61 22.55
CA ILE A 268 2.39 31.62 23.92
C ILE A 268 0.99 31.05 23.86
N GLN A 269 0.81 29.90 24.50
CA GLN A 269 -0.48 29.27 24.55
C GLN A 269 -1.30 29.90 25.68
N ASN A 270 -2.49 30.38 25.36
CA ASN A 270 -3.45 30.92 26.32
C ASN A 270 -4.75 30.09 26.29
N GLY A 271 -5.55 30.16 27.35
CA GLY A 271 -6.82 29.43 27.42
C GLY A 271 -7.25 29.08 28.83
N PRO A 272 -8.53 28.66 29.00
CA PRO A 272 -9.10 28.38 30.32
C PRO A 272 -8.44 27.20 31.03
N GLU A 273 -7.81 26.29 30.28
CA GLU A 273 -7.11 25.12 30.82
C GLU A 273 -5.64 25.40 31.15
N ILE A 274 -5.09 26.54 30.73
CA ILE A 274 -3.71 26.92 30.97
C ILE A 274 -3.63 27.69 32.29
N PRO A 275 -2.82 27.23 33.27
CA PRO A 275 -2.73 27.90 34.56
C PRO A 275 -2.23 29.34 34.43
N ALA A 276 -2.81 30.25 35.22
CA ALA A 276 -2.30 31.61 35.39
C ALA A 276 -0.85 31.59 35.86
N ASP A 277 -0.05 32.59 35.51
CA ASP A 277 1.33 32.69 35.98
C ASP A 277 1.37 33.04 37.47
N GLY A 278 2.26 32.39 38.25
CA GLY A 278 2.32 32.60 39.70
C GLY A 278 2.99 33.91 40.13
N PHE A 279 3.68 34.63 39.24
CA PHE A 279 4.29 35.92 39.53
C PHE A 279 3.29 37.07 39.27
N THR A 280 2.63 37.05 38.13
CA THR A 280 1.65 38.08 37.72
C THR A 280 0.24 37.83 38.25
N GLY A 281 -0.14 36.55 38.42
CA GLY A 281 -1.53 36.16 38.73
C GLY A 281 -2.46 36.14 37.50
N ASP A 282 -1.95 36.52 36.33
CA ASP A 282 -2.70 36.61 35.07
C ASP A 282 -2.44 35.39 34.17
N PRO A 283 -3.33 35.04 33.23
CA PRO A 283 -3.06 34.01 32.24
C PRO A 283 -1.84 34.38 31.37
N PRO A 284 -1.05 33.38 30.90
CA PRO A 284 -0.01 33.61 29.91
C PRO A 284 -0.57 34.33 28.68
N GLY A 285 0.24 35.22 28.11
CA GLY A 285 -0.12 36.03 26.95
C GLY A 285 0.64 37.35 26.93
N VAL A 286 0.24 38.23 26.01
CA VAL A 286 0.78 39.59 25.91
C VAL A 286 -0.31 40.59 26.25
N GLN A 287 -0.06 41.46 27.23
CA GLN A 287 -1.06 42.36 27.79
C GLN A 287 -0.48 43.77 28.01
N LEU A 288 -1.35 44.77 28.02
CA LEU A 288 -1.01 46.12 28.49
C LEU A 288 -1.14 46.19 30.02
N ASP A 289 -0.06 46.57 30.69
CA ASP A 289 0.00 46.83 32.12
C ASP A 289 0.36 48.29 32.35
N GLY A 290 -0.68 49.12 32.50
CA GLY A 290 -0.53 50.58 32.58
C GLY A 290 0.04 51.17 31.29
N ASP A 291 1.27 51.64 31.35
CA ASP A 291 2.01 52.21 30.23
C ASP A 291 3.00 51.23 29.58
N THR A 292 3.09 49.98 30.04
CA THR A 292 4.02 48.97 29.50
C THR A 292 3.28 47.85 28.78
N ILE A 293 3.94 47.25 27.77
CA ILE A 293 3.53 45.96 27.23
C ILE A 293 4.26 44.88 28.02
N ARG A 294 3.50 43.97 28.64
CA ARG A 294 4.01 42.85 29.42
C ARG A 294 3.75 41.54 28.69
N ILE A 295 4.80 40.75 28.55
CA ILE A 295 4.80 39.41 27.97
C ILE A 295 4.94 38.43 29.13
N THR A 296 3.98 37.50 29.24
CA THR A 296 3.99 36.41 30.22
C THR A 296 3.98 35.09 29.47
N GLY A 297 5.08 34.34 29.53
CA GLY A 297 5.21 33.03 28.89
C GLY A 297 4.48 31.90 29.63
N ASN A 298 4.36 30.76 28.97
CA ASN A 298 3.91 29.53 29.63
C ASN A 298 4.90 29.10 30.72
N ARG A 299 4.40 28.45 31.78
CA ARG A 299 5.22 27.94 32.89
C ARG A 299 6.18 26.84 32.43
N GLY A 300 7.26 26.63 33.19
CA GLY A 300 8.28 25.59 32.96
C GLY A 300 9.56 26.15 32.33
N ALA A 301 10.71 25.71 32.83
CA ALA A 301 12.02 26.24 32.42
C ALA A 301 12.30 26.05 30.91
N ALA A 302 11.78 24.99 30.29
CA ALA A 302 11.92 24.77 28.84
C ALA A 302 11.10 25.74 27.98
N ASN A 303 10.07 26.37 28.55
CA ASN A 303 9.27 27.41 27.91
C ASN A 303 9.82 28.82 28.14
N ALA A 304 11.02 28.94 28.72
CA ALA A 304 11.62 30.24 29.00
C ALA A 304 11.70 31.10 27.74
N LEU A 305 11.07 32.27 27.78
CA LEU A 305 11.10 33.22 26.68
C LEU A 305 12.28 34.17 26.82
N GLN A 306 12.86 34.56 25.69
CA GLN A 306 13.86 35.62 25.65
C GLN A 306 13.57 36.54 24.46
N VAL A 307 13.20 37.79 24.78
CA VAL A 307 13.12 38.91 23.84
C VAL A 307 14.27 39.87 24.15
N ASN A 308 15.16 40.06 23.19
CA ASN A 308 16.31 40.96 23.28
C ASN A 308 15.97 42.31 22.62
N PRO A 309 16.73 43.37 22.92
CA PRO A 309 16.47 44.70 22.34
C PRO A 309 16.43 44.73 20.82
N GLY A 310 17.11 43.82 20.11
CA GLY A 310 17.16 43.78 18.65
C GLY A 310 16.02 43.03 17.96
N ASP A 311 15.16 42.37 18.74
CA ASP A 311 14.11 41.48 18.24
C ASP A 311 12.86 42.22 17.76
N LEU A 312 12.64 43.46 18.20
CA LEU A 312 11.58 44.34 17.71
C LEU A 312 12.18 45.43 16.80
N ARG A 313 11.74 45.49 15.54
CA ARG A 313 12.25 46.44 14.56
C ARG A 313 11.13 47.10 13.78
N SER A 314 11.35 48.34 13.33
CA SER A 314 10.48 49.08 12.42
C SER A 314 11.33 49.60 11.26
N GLY A 315 10.96 49.26 10.01
CA GLY A 315 11.73 49.66 8.82
C GLY A 315 13.18 49.14 8.81
N GLY A 316 13.44 48.04 9.53
CA GLY A 316 14.77 47.48 9.73
C GLY A 316 15.60 48.13 10.85
N ALA A 317 15.15 49.25 11.43
CA ALA A 317 15.76 49.88 12.59
C ALA A 317 15.25 49.24 13.90
N VAL A 318 16.12 49.11 14.89
CA VAL A 318 15.75 48.58 16.22
C VAL A 318 14.83 49.57 16.92
N VAL A 319 13.70 49.09 17.45
CA VAL A 319 12.81 49.90 18.29
C VAL A 319 13.47 50.06 19.67
N LEU A 320 13.76 51.30 20.06
CA LEU A 320 14.54 51.63 21.27
C LEU A 320 13.74 51.53 22.59
N THR A 321 12.97 50.46 22.75
CA THR A 321 12.24 50.14 23.99
C THR A 321 12.58 48.70 24.40
N PRO A 322 13.72 48.48 25.08
CA PRO A 322 14.14 47.13 25.44
C PRO A 322 13.14 46.49 26.40
N PHE A 323 12.96 45.18 26.25
CA PHE A 323 12.22 44.37 27.19
C PHE A 323 13.09 44.10 28.42
N GLN A 324 12.58 44.43 29.60
CA GLN A 324 13.21 44.14 30.88
C GLN A 324 12.60 42.86 31.46
N LYS A 325 13.45 41.86 31.71
CA LYS A 325 13.05 40.62 32.36
C LYS A 325 12.75 40.87 33.84
N GLN A 326 11.55 40.51 34.27
CA GLN A 326 11.06 40.66 35.65
C GLN A 326 11.05 39.32 36.39
N ALA A 327 10.75 38.22 35.70
CA ALA A 327 10.76 36.87 36.25
C ALA A 327 11.29 35.84 35.25
N ASP A 328 11.94 34.81 35.78
CA ASP A 328 12.39 33.63 35.02
C ASP A 328 11.30 32.56 34.99
N ALA A 329 11.24 31.78 33.91
CA ALA A 329 10.40 30.59 33.88
C ALA A 329 10.97 29.51 34.81
N VAL A 330 10.09 28.90 35.61
CA VAL A 330 10.44 27.91 36.63
C VAL A 330 9.67 26.62 36.36
N GLY A 331 10.33 25.48 36.62
CA GLY A 331 9.70 24.16 36.62
C GLY A 331 10.47 23.11 35.82
N GLU A 332 10.53 21.89 36.35
CA GLU A 332 11.03 20.69 35.67
C GLU A 332 10.33 20.53 34.33
N SER A 333 11.12 20.32 33.28
CA SER A 333 10.61 20.28 31.91
C SER A 333 11.39 19.29 31.04
N ALA A 334 10.75 18.78 30.00
CA ALA A 334 11.36 17.97 28.94
C ALA A 334 10.97 18.51 27.57
N VAL A 335 11.90 18.49 26.62
CA VAL A 335 11.69 18.95 25.24
C VAL A 335 12.01 17.85 24.25
N ARG A 336 11.15 17.70 23.24
CA ARG A 336 11.41 16.84 22.09
C ARG A 336 10.96 17.49 20.80
N ASP A 337 11.88 17.50 19.84
CA ASP A 337 11.57 17.78 18.45
C ASP A 337 11.29 16.45 17.75
N ILE A 338 10.19 16.40 17.01
CA ILE A 338 9.77 15.25 16.22
C ILE A 338 9.53 15.71 14.79
N ILE A 339 9.71 14.79 13.85
CA ILE A 339 9.42 14.99 12.44
C ILE A 339 8.27 14.08 12.07
N VAL A 340 7.20 14.68 11.58
CA VAL A 340 6.02 13.98 11.02
C VAL A 340 5.90 14.32 9.53
N TYR A 341 5.04 13.62 8.81
CA TYR A 341 4.87 13.81 7.37
C TYR A 341 3.47 14.28 7.02
N ASP A 342 3.35 15.20 6.06
CA ASP A 342 2.05 15.59 5.49
C ASP A 342 1.58 14.64 4.38
N SER A 343 0.41 14.90 3.78
CA SER A 343 -0.15 14.03 2.72
C SER A 343 0.68 13.96 1.44
N LEU A 344 1.64 14.87 1.25
CA LEU A 344 2.60 14.85 0.14
C LEU A 344 3.94 14.24 0.56
N GLY A 345 4.09 13.85 1.84
CA GLY A 345 5.31 13.32 2.42
C GLY A 345 6.32 14.39 2.80
N GLN A 346 5.94 15.67 2.84
CA GLN A 346 6.86 16.71 3.31
C GLN A 346 7.03 16.62 4.82
N GLU A 347 8.25 16.86 5.29
CA GLU A 347 8.58 16.90 6.71
C GLU A 347 7.91 18.10 7.39
N VAL A 348 7.28 17.85 8.52
CA VAL A 348 6.66 18.83 9.41
C VAL A 348 7.34 18.70 10.77
N ASN A 349 8.01 19.76 11.20
CA ASN A 349 8.74 19.77 12.47
C ASN A 349 7.81 20.20 13.60
N ILE A 350 7.72 19.39 14.64
CA ILE A 350 6.90 19.67 15.81
C ILE A 350 7.78 19.62 17.04
N ARG A 351 7.70 20.65 17.88
CA ARG A 351 8.34 20.69 19.19
C ARG A 351 7.30 20.44 20.27
N LEU A 352 7.51 19.39 21.04
CA LEU A 352 6.75 19.09 22.25
C LEU A 352 7.55 19.49 23.48
N THR A 353 6.93 20.25 24.37
CA THR A 353 7.49 20.64 25.67
C THR A 353 6.57 20.19 26.78
N ALA A 354 7.02 19.28 27.65
CA ALA A 354 6.29 18.82 28.82
C ALA A 354 6.83 19.48 30.10
N VAL A 355 5.96 19.92 31.01
CA VAL A 355 6.32 20.64 32.24
C VAL A 355 5.60 20.05 33.44
N LEU A 356 6.30 19.93 34.57
CA LEU A 356 5.73 19.41 35.82
C LEU A 356 4.83 20.47 36.48
N GLU A 357 3.52 20.28 36.44
CA GLU A 357 2.55 21.27 36.91
C GLU A 357 2.04 20.98 38.33
N GLU A 358 1.80 19.70 38.64
CA GLU A 358 1.25 19.28 39.93
C GLU A 358 2.00 18.07 40.49
N ARG A 359 2.18 18.04 41.81
CA ARG A 359 2.66 16.88 42.55
C ARG A 359 1.95 16.73 43.89
N SER A 360 1.48 15.52 44.16
CA SER A 360 0.90 15.08 45.42
C SER A 360 1.40 13.68 45.79
N SER A 361 0.99 13.13 46.93
CA SER A 361 1.34 11.77 47.33
C SER A 361 0.68 10.67 46.49
N THR A 362 -0.34 10.99 45.71
CA THR A 362 -1.12 10.01 44.92
C THR A 362 -1.21 10.35 43.44
N ARG A 363 -0.73 11.52 43.02
CA ARG A 363 -0.83 12.00 41.64
C ARG A 363 0.28 12.97 41.28
N THR A 364 0.80 12.82 40.07
CA THR A 364 1.71 13.78 39.43
C THR A 364 1.10 14.22 38.09
N GLY A 365 1.07 15.52 37.83
CA GLY A 365 0.50 16.09 36.61
C GLY A 365 1.55 16.81 35.78
N PHE A 366 1.69 16.43 34.52
CA PHE A 366 2.50 17.14 33.53
C PHE A 366 1.60 17.80 32.49
N ARG A 367 1.96 19.00 32.05
CA ARG A 367 1.31 19.65 30.90
C ARG A 367 2.26 19.66 29.73
N TRP A 368 1.77 19.30 28.56
CA TRP A 368 2.54 19.42 27.33
C TRP A 368 2.01 20.57 26.46
N TYR A 369 2.93 21.16 25.70
CA TYR A 369 2.68 22.19 24.70
C TYR A 369 3.33 21.73 23.40
N ALA A 370 2.60 21.83 22.29
CA ALA A 370 3.09 21.55 20.95
C ALA A 370 3.18 22.85 20.16
N ASP A 371 4.35 23.10 19.56
CA ASP A 371 4.57 24.21 18.65
C ASP A 371 5.18 23.71 17.33
N SER A 372 4.80 24.29 16.20
CA SER A 372 5.39 23.99 14.88
C SER A 372 5.68 25.26 14.11
N ASP A 373 6.89 25.35 13.55
CA ASP A 373 7.28 26.38 12.57
C ASP A 373 6.75 26.10 11.17
N SER A 374 6.29 24.87 10.95
CA SER A 374 5.75 24.34 9.70
C SER A 374 4.23 24.54 9.62
N ASP A 375 3.61 25.08 10.68
CA ASP A 375 2.23 25.49 10.69
C ASP A 375 2.04 26.75 9.82
N SER A 376 1.16 26.66 8.84
CA SER A 376 0.78 27.80 7.99
C SER A 376 -0.28 28.69 8.61
N GLY A 377 -0.81 28.29 9.76
CA GLY A 377 -1.74 29.09 10.55
C GLY A 377 -1.06 30.34 11.09
N PRO A 378 -1.85 31.24 11.70
CA PRO A 378 -1.31 32.48 12.21
C PRO A 378 -0.27 32.22 13.31
N ALA A 379 -0.50 31.26 14.21
CA ALA A 379 0.28 31.05 15.42
C ALA A 379 1.12 29.77 15.40
N LEU A 380 2.24 29.78 16.14
CA LEU A 380 3.12 28.63 16.24
C LEU A 380 2.54 27.50 17.10
N ASP A 381 1.55 27.79 17.95
CA ASP A 381 0.94 26.80 18.83
C ASP A 381 -0.06 25.91 18.09
N ILE A 382 0.11 24.59 18.27
CA ILE A 382 -0.69 23.59 17.54
C ILE A 382 -1.40 22.61 18.49
N GLY A 383 -1.26 22.82 19.81
CA GLY A 383 -2.01 22.09 20.83
C GLY A 383 -1.36 22.08 22.21
N THR A 384 -2.17 21.75 23.22
CA THR A 384 -1.75 21.45 24.60
C THR A 384 -2.64 20.39 25.21
N GLY A 385 -2.15 19.75 26.26
CA GLY A 385 -2.93 18.83 27.07
C GLY A 385 -2.23 18.49 28.37
N ARG A 386 -2.90 17.69 29.20
CA ARG A 386 -2.43 17.31 30.52
C ARG A 386 -2.32 15.80 30.65
N LEU A 387 -1.20 15.33 31.17
CA LEU A 387 -0.90 13.95 31.51
C LEU A 387 -0.99 13.81 33.03
N GLU A 388 -1.77 12.85 33.51
CA GLU A 388 -1.84 12.55 34.94
C GLU A 388 -1.34 11.15 35.22
N PHE A 389 -0.36 11.04 36.11
CA PHE A 389 0.20 9.79 36.60
C PHE A 389 -0.25 9.53 38.04
N ASP A 390 -0.52 8.28 38.38
CA ASP A 390 -0.84 7.91 39.76
C ASP A 390 0.41 7.83 40.66
N GLY A 391 0.21 7.45 41.93
CA GLY A 391 1.30 7.31 42.91
C GLY A 391 2.26 6.15 42.61
N THR A 392 1.90 5.24 41.72
CA THR A 392 2.76 4.17 41.20
C THR A 392 3.48 4.56 39.93
N GLY A 393 3.15 5.71 39.32
CA GLY A 393 3.77 6.23 38.12
C GLY A 393 3.16 5.71 36.82
N ASP A 394 1.97 5.13 36.88
CA ASP A 394 1.21 4.72 35.69
C ASP A 394 0.35 5.88 35.18
N LEU A 395 0.24 6.03 33.85
CA LEU A 395 -0.55 7.09 33.23
C LEU A 395 -2.06 6.78 33.30
N VAL A 396 -2.80 7.61 34.03
CA VAL A 396 -4.25 7.43 34.29
C VAL A 396 -5.15 8.40 33.53
N SER A 397 -4.61 9.51 32.99
CA SER A 397 -5.37 10.46 32.17
C SER A 397 -4.47 11.14 31.13
N GLY A 398 -5.06 11.57 30.00
CA GLY A 398 -4.35 12.24 28.90
C GLY A 398 -3.61 11.30 27.96
N GLN A 399 -3.94 10.01 27.97
CA GLN A 399 -3.25 8.98 27.18
C GLN A 399 -3.29 9.22 25.67
N LYS A 400 -4.40 9.75 25.15
CA LYS A 400 -4.57 10.06 23.73
C LYS A 400 -5.12 11.46 23.57
N THR A 401 -4.54 12.20 22.64
CA THR A 401 -4.92 13.58 22.34
C THR A 401 -4.54 13.89 20.90
N THR A 402 -5.09 14.97 20.36
CA THR A 402 -4.96 15.30 18.95
C THR A 402 -4.36 16.69 18.83
N ILE A 403 -3.39 16.84 17.94
CA ILE A 403 -2.85 18.13 17.50
C ILE A 403 -3.20 18.36 16.05
N THR A 404 -3.21 19.62 15.64
CA THR A 404 -3.61 20.02 14.29
C THR A 404 -2.61 21.01 13.73
N VAL A 405 -2.09 20.74 12.53
CA VAL A 405 -1.19 21.62 11.80
C VAL A 405 -1.86 22.04 10.49
N MET A 406 -2.04 23.33 10.28
CA MET A 406 -2.55 23.90 9.05
C MET A 406 -1.48 23.81 7.95
N ARG A 407 -1.89 23.39 6.75
CA ARG A 407 -1.04 23.24 5.56
C ARG A 407 -1.61 24.02 4.36
N ASP A 408 -2.16 25.19 4.62
CA ASP A 408 -2.82 26.06 3.63
C ASP A 408 -1.81 26.75 2.69
N ASP A 409 -0.51 26.65 2.99
CA ASP A 409 0.61 27.19 2.22
C ASP A 409 1.07 26.28 1.08
N ASN A 410 0.56 25.04 1.00
CA ASN A 410 0.90 24.08 -0.05
C ASN A 410 -0.34 23.31 -0.56
N ALA A 411 -0.12 22.27 -1.37
CA ALA A 411 -1.19 21.44 -1.94
C ALA A 411 -1.51 20.18 -1.10
N ALA A 412 -0.96 20.09 0.11
CA ALA A 412 -1.28 19.00 1.03
C ALA A 412 -2.71 19.14 1.56
N LEU A 413 -3.25 18.04 2.08
CA LEU A 413 -4.50 18.09 2.84
C LEU A 413 -4.29 18.93 4.10
N SER A 414 -5.18 19.89 4.29
CA SER A 414 -5.18 20.81 5.43
C SER A 414 -6.55 20.78 6.11
N PRO A 415 -6.62 20.68 7.45
CA PRO A 415 -5.48 20.52 8.35
C PRO A 415 -4.89 19.09 8.36
N LEU A 416 -3.61 18.98 8.71
CA LEU A 416 -2.98 17.73 9.13
C LEU A 416 -3.34 17.46 10.60
N THR A 417 -4.10 16.41 10.84
CA THR A 417 -4.52 15.99 12.19
C THR A 417 -3.71 14.79 12.65
N ILE A 418 -3.09 14.89 13.82
CA ILE A 418 -2.20 13.84 14.37
C ILE A 418 -2.68 13.46 15.77
N ASP A 419 -2.96 12.19 15.97
CA ASP A 419 -3.24 11.60 17.27
C ASP A 419 -1.94 11.23 17.98
N LEU A 420 -1.65 11.90 19.08
CA LEU A 420 -0.54 11.61 19.98
C LEU A 420 -0.99 10.58 21.01
N ASP A 421 -0.31 9.44 21.04
CA ASP A 421 -0.52 8.36 22.00
C ASP A 421 0.62 8.32 23.02
N PHE A 422 0.32 8.77 24.22
CA PHE A 422 1.21 8.82 25.38
C PHE A 422 1.04 7.62 26.32
N SER A 423 0.24 6.60 25.94
CA SER A 423 -0.11 5.48 26.83
C SER A 423 1.09 4.68 27.35
N GLN A 424 2.25 4.75 26.70
CA GLN A 424 3.48 4.07 27.12
C GLN A 424 4.43 4.95 27.94
N LEU A 425 4.02 6.16 28.34
CA LEU A 425 4.81 7.01 29.24
C LEU A 425 4.67 6.56 30.69
N SER A 426 5.75 6.72 31.45
CA SER A 426 5.77 6.49 32.91
C SER A 426 6.07 7.77 33.69
N GLY A 427 5.51 7.88 34.89
CA GLY A 427 5.84 8.92 35.87
C GLY A 427 7.04 8.57 36.76
N ILE A 428 7.73 7.46 36.49
CA ILE A 428 8.88 6.97 37.27
C ILE A 428 10.18 7.24 36.52
N SER A 429 10.82 8.37 36.83
CA SER A 429 12.21 8.63 36.44
C SER A 429 13.05 9.00 37.68
N SER A 430 14.37 8.97 37.53
CA SER A 430 15.32 9.37 38.58
C SER A 430 15.89 10.76 38.31
N ALA A 431 16.38 11.45 39.34
CA ALA A 431 16.99 12.77 39.21
C ALA A 431 18.21 12.80 38.26
N LEU A 432 18.90 11.67 38.09
CA LEU A 432 20.05 11.57 37.17
C LEU A 432 19.62 11.46 35.70
N GLN A 433 18.46 10.86 35.43
CA GLN A 433 17.91 10.73 34.07
C GLN A 433 17.04 11.93 33.69
N GLY A 434 16.42 12.58 34.68
CA GLY A 434 15.51 13.69 34.47
C GLY A 434 14.25 13.28 33.72
N SER A 435 13.48 14.27 33.30
CA SER A 435 12.30 14.07 32.45
C SER A 435 12.70 13.86 31.00
N ASN A 436 12.28 12.75 30.39
CA ASN A 436 12.56 12.45 28.99
C ASN A 436 11.46 11.59 28.36
N PHE A 437 11.06 11.92 27.14
CA PHE A 437 10.15 11.14 26.30
C PHE A 437 10.70 11.13 24.87
N VAL A 438 10.25 10.21 24.02
CA VAL A 438 10.62 10.16 22.59
C VAL A 438 9.43 9.63 21.81
N MET A 439 9.34 9.99 20.52
CA MET A 439 8.41 9.33 19.61
C MET A 439 9.00 7.98 19.22
N GLU A 440 8.33 6.90 19.62
CA GLU A 440 8.77 5.53 19.37
C GLU A 440 8.44 5.09 17.94
N SER A 441 7.21 5.37 17.49
CA SER A 441 6.78 5.05 16.13
C SER A 441 5.71 6.01 15.62
N GLN A 442 5.63 6.11 14.29
CA GLN A 442 4.60 6.85 13.57
C GLN A 442 4.16 6.07 12.34
N ASP A 443 2.98 6.37 11.81
CA ASP A 443 2.42 5.75 10.59
C ASP A 443 2.72 6.54 9.30
N GLY A 444 3.19 7.78 9.40
CA GLY A 444 3.57 8.57 8.23
C GLY A 444 4.93 8.18 7.65
N ALA A 445 5.10 8.45 6.36
CA ALA A 445 6.31 8.11 5.61
C ALA A 445 6.66 9.17 4.55
N PRO A 446 7.96 9.37 4.28
CA PRO A 446 8.41 10.26 3.21
C PRO A 446 7.99 9.71 1.83
N PRO A 447 8.09 10.51 0.75
CA PRO A 447 7.80 10.05 -0.59
C PRO A 447 8.70 8.88 -0.97
N GLY A 448 8.09 7.78 -1.41
CA GLY A 448 8.79 6.60 -1.86
C GLY A 448 8.39 6.21 -3.27
N THR A 449 9.32 5.56 -3.96
CA THR A 449 9.13 5.03 -5.31
C THR A 449 8.98 3.52 -5.29
N LEU A 450 8.13 2.99 -6.17
CA LEU A 450 7.95 1.54 -6.29
C LEU A 450 9.22 0.90 -6.87
N VAL A 451 9.94 0.12 -6.06
CA VAL A 451 11.22 -0.51 -6.43
C VAL A 451 11.10 -1.99 -6.71
N ASP A 452 10.19 -2.68 -6.04
CA ASP A 452 10.01 -4.13 -6.18
C ASP A 452 8.54 -4.53 -6.00
N PHE A 453 8.21 -5.79 -6.26
CA PHE A 453 6.90 -6.35 -6.02
C PHE A 453 6.98 -7.83 -5.65
N ALA A 454 5.98 -8.30 -4.90
CA ALA A 454 5.80 -9.68 -4.54
C ALA A 454 4.42 -10.16 -4.98
N ILE A 455 4.34 -11.42 -5.41
CA ILE A 455 3.08 -12.10 -5.74
C ILE A 455 2.85 -13.22 -4.74
N GLY A 456 1.72 -13.17 -4.03
CA GLY A 456 1.32 -14.19 -3.07
C GLY A 456 0.55 -15.37 -3.71
N GLU A 457 0.35 -16.43 -2.93
CA GLU A 457 -0.32 -17.66 -3.41
C GLU A 457 -1.80 -17.46 -3.77
N SER A 458 -2.45 -16.49 -3.14
CA SER A 458 -3.82 -16.04 -3.48
C SER A 458 -3.86 -15.12 -4.71
N GLY A 459 -2.72 -14.92 -5.38
CA GLY A 459 -2.55 -14.02 -6.52
C GLY A 459 -2.55 -12.54 -6.18
N GLY A 460 -2.56 -12.18 -4.89
CA GLY A 460 -2.37 -10.79 -4.48
C GLY A 460 -0.99 -10.29 -4.89
N ILE A 461 -0.93 -9.10 -5.48
CA ILE A 461 0.29 -8.42 -5.89
C ILE A 461 0.51 -7.28 -4.90
N SER A 462 1.66 -7.28 -4.23
CA SER A 462 2.05 -6.23 -3.30
C SER A 462 3.31 -5.55 -3.82
N GLY A 463 3.26 -4.23 -3.97
CA GLY A 463 4.41 -3.39 -4.28
C GLY A 463 5.22 -3.07 -3.03
N VAL A 464 6.54 -3.05 -3.18
CA VAL A 464 7.52 -2.65 -2.18
C VAL A 464 8.14 -1.33 -2.61
N PHE A 465 8.05 -0.34 -1.74
CA PHE A 465 8.59 1.00 -1.98
C PHE A 465 9.93 1.16 -1.26
N ASP A 466 10.79 2.04 -1.77
CA ASP A 466 12.10 2.35 -1.18
C ASP A 466 12.01 2.98 0.23
N ASN A 467 10.89 3.63 0.54
CA ASN A 467 10.54 4.14 1.88
C ASN A 467 10.05 3.03 2.85
N GLY A 468 10.05 1.76 2.42
CA GLY A 468 9.67 0.61 3.23
C GLY A 468 8.16 0.34 3.28
N LEU A 469 7.33 1.17 2.65
CA LEU A 469 5.90 0.93 2.59
C LEU A 469 5.57 -0.25 1.66
N LEU A 470 4.52 -0.99 2.05
CA LEU A 470 3.92 -2.05 1.24
C LEU A 470 2.52 -1.61 0.83
N ARG A 471 2.18 -1.75 -0.46
CA ARG A 471 0.82 -1.49 -0.96
C ARG A 471 0.35 -2.57 -1.91
N PRO A 472 -0.93 -2.98 -1.85
CA PRO A 472 -1.47 -3.86 -2.87
C PRO A 472 -1.50 -3.12 -4.22
N LEU A 473 -1.12 -3.79 -5.31
CA LEU A 473 -1.18 -3.26 -6.68
C LEU A 473 -2.30 -3.93 -7.50
N GLY A 474 -2.84 -5.03 -7.01
CA GLY A 474 -3.91 -5.78 -7.67
C GLY A 474 -3.94 -7.24 -7.23
N ARG A 475 -4.77 -8.03 -7.90
CA ARG A 475 -4.85 -9.48 -7.68
C ARG A 475 -5.09 -10.20 -8.98
N LEU A 476 -4.31 -11.24 -9.26
CA LEU A 476 -4.51 -12.10 -10.44
C LEU A 476 -5.82 -12.88 -10.34
N VAL A 477 -6.38 -13.19 -11.51
CA VAL A 477 -7.54 -14.09 -11.61
C VAL A 477 -7.20 -15.34 -12.39
N ILE A 478 -7.88 -16.42 -12.03
CA ILE A 478 -7.84 -17.72 -12.69
C ILE A 478 -9.22 -17.99 -13.27
N ALA A 479 -9.26 -18.60 -14.45
CA ALA A 479 -10.47 -19.14 -15.04
C ALA A 479 -10.55 -20.65 -14.87
N GLN A 480 -11.74 -21.14 -14.56
CA GLN A 480 -12.09 -22.55 -14.60
C GLN A 480 -13.24 -22.80 -15.59
N PHE A 481 -13.30 -24.04 -16.07
CA PHE A 481 -14.33 -24.50 -16.99
C PHE A 481 -14.94 -25.78 -16.47
N SER A 482 -16.25 -25.93 -16.64
CA SER A 482 -16.92 -27.19 -16.30
C SER A 482 -16.43 -28.35 -17.15
N ASN A 483 -15.98 -28.09 -18.38
CA ASN A 483 -15.37 -29.09 -19.24
C ASN A 483 -14.12 -28.53 -19.98
N VAL A 484 -12.94 -28.77 -19.40
CA VAL A 484 -11.66 -28.33 -19.99
C VAL A 484 -11.35 -28.97 -21.35
N ASN A 485 -11.90 -30.17 -21.63
CA ASN A 485 -11.73 -30.83 -22.93
C ASN A 485 -12.60 -30.22 -24.04
N GLY A 486 -13.55 -29.35 -23.68
CA GLY A 486 -14.34 -28.59 -24.64
C GLY A 486 -13.64 -27.32 -25.13
N LEU A 487 -12.48 -26.96 -24.56
CA LEU A 487 -11.70 -25.80 -24.96
C LEU A 487 -11.05 -26.00 -26.33
N VAL A 488 -10.94 -24.93 -27.10
CA VAL A 488 -10.30 -24.94 -28.43
C VAL A 488 -8.91 -24.34 -28.32
N GLU A 489 -7.89 -25.06 -28.76
CA GLU A 489 -6.51 -24.60 -28.76
C GLU A 489 -6.29 -23.53 -29.85
N GLY A 490 -5.82 -22.36 -29.44
CA GLY A 490 -5.56 -21.21 -30.32
C GLY A 490 -4.11 -21.12 -30.81
N GLY A 491 -3.26 -22.08 -30.43
CA GLY A 491 -1.81 -22.04 -30.64
C GLY A 491 -1.05 -21.33 -29.51
N GLY A 492 0.28 -21.47 -29.50
CA GLY A 492 1.14 -20.81 -28.49
C GLY A 492 0.82 -21.19 -27.04
N GLY A 493 0.27 -22.38 -26.79
CA GLY A 493 -0.14 -22.82 -25.46
C GLY A 493 -1.39 -22.10 -24.91
N THR A 494 -2.15 -21.44 -25.77
CA THR A 494 -3.39 -20.75 -25.40
C THR A 494 -4.63 -21.53 -25.83
N TYR A 495 -5.71 -21.34 -25.08
CA TYR A 495 -7.01 -21.95 -25.26
C TYR A 495 -8.08 -20.86 -25.32
N THR A 496 -9.17 -21.16 -26.03
CA THR A 496 -10.36 -20.32 -26.15
C THR A 496 -11.59 -21.13 -25.79
N GLU A 497 -12.67 -20.44 -25.42
CA GLU A 497 -13.94 -21.08 -25.11
C GLU A 497 -14.47 -21.83 -26.34
N GLY A 498 -14.88 -23.08 -26.13
CA GLY A 498 -15.55 -23.87 -27.16
C GLY A 498 -17.02 -24.11 -26.80
N PRO A 499 -17.87 -24.50 -27.77
CA PRO A 499 -19.29 -24.71 -27.52
C PRO A 499 -19.60 -25.74 -26.41
N ASN A 500 -18.68 -26.67 -26.14
CA ASN A 500 -18.82 -27.73 -25.14
C ASN A 500 -17.96 -27.50 -23.87
N SER A 501 -17.26 -26.36 -23.73
CA SER A 501 -16.50 -26.07 -22.49
C SER A 501 -17.37 -25.53 -21.36
N GLY A 502 -18.49 -24.89 -21.73
CA GLY A 502 -19.25 -24.01 -20.86
C GLY A 502 -18.55 -22.66 -20.66
N PRO A 503 -19.24 -21.70 -20.02
CA PRO A 503 -18.69 -20.37 -19.78
C PRO A 503 -17.55 -20.40 -18.74
N PRO A 504 -16.60 -19.47 -18.83
CA PRO A 504 -15.52 -19.36 -17.86
C PRO A 504 -16.05 -18.92 -16.48
N ARG A 505 -15.61 -19.62 -15.42
CA ARG A 505 -15.75 -19.17 -14.04
C ARG A 505 -14.46 -18.48 -13.63
N VAL A 506 -14.47 -17.14 -13.64
CA VAL A 506 -13.31 -16.33 -13.32
C VAL A 506 -13.37 -15.92 -11.84
N GLY A 507 -12.28 -16.13 -11.11
CA GLY A 507 -12.17 -15.79 -9.71
C GLY A 507 -10.72 -15.70 -9.24
N PRO A 508 -10.48 -15.31 -7.97
CA PRO A 508 -9.13 -15.34 -7.42
C PRO A 508 -8.65 -16.80 -7.28
N PRO A 509 -7.33 -17.04 -7.27
CA PRO A 509 -6.75 -18.33 -6.91
C PRO A 509 -7.32 -18.89 -5.60
N GLY A 510 -7.55 -20.20 -5.55
CA GLY A 510 -8.19 -20.87 -4.41
C GLY A 510 -9.72 -20.76 -4.34
N ALA A 511 -10.36 -19.84 -5.09
CA ALA A 511 -11.81 -19.73 -5.09
C ALA A 511 -12.46 -20.76 -6.03
N PHE A 512 -13.68 -21.20 -5.69
CA PHE A 512 -14.48 -22.12 -6.51
C PHE A 512 -13.81 -23.48 -6.82
N GLY A 513 -12.79 -23.87 -6.05
CA GLY A 513 -11.98 -25.06 -6.32
C GLY A 513 -10.82 -24.82 -7.30
N ALA A 514 -10.52 -23.56 -7.63
CA ALA A 514 -9.32 -23.19 -8.37
C ALA A 514 -8.05 -23.50 -7.58
N GLY A 515 -6.99 -23.85 -8.31
CA GLY A 515 -5.66 -24.01 -7.76
C GLY A 515 -5.12 -22.72 -7.15
N LEU A 516 -4.07 -22.87 -6.35
CA LEU A 516 -3.30 -21.75 -5.81
C LEU A 516 -2.20 -21.34 -6.79
N LEU A 517 -1.65 -20.15 -6.62
CA LEU A 517 -0.48 -19.73 -7.36
C LEU A 517 0.80 -20.02 -6.59
N ARG A 518 1.85 -20.29 -7.36
CA ARG A 518 3.22 -20.31 -6.87
C ARG A 518 4.03 -19.33 -7.71
N ALA A 519 4.46 -18.25 -7.07
CA ALA A 519 5.32 -17.25 -7.68
C ALA A 519 6.77 -17.77 -7.81
N GLY A 520 7.51 -17.23 -8.77
CA GLY A 520 8.87 -17.68 -9.07
C GLY A 520 8.92 -19.15 -9.48
N ALA A 521 7.92 -19.64 -10.21
CA ALA A 521 7.84 -21.04 -10.62
C ALA A 521 7.19 -21.18 -12.00
N ILE A 522 7.50 -22.28 -12.68
CA ILE A 522 6.96 -22.61 -14.00
C ILE A 522 6.46 -24.05 -13.98
N GLU A 523 5.28 -24.28 -14.55
CA GLU A 523 4.81 -25.63 -14.86
C GLU A 523 5.41 -26.14 -16.17
N LEU A 524 6.00 -27.33 -16.13
CA LEU A 524 6.51 -28.05 -17.30
C LEU A 524 5.42 -28.87 -17.99
N SER A 525 5.74 -29.37 -19.18
CA SER A 525 4.91 -30.35 -19.88
C SER A 525 4.57 -31.55 -18.98
N ASN A 526 3.34 -32.05 -19.05
CA ASN A 526 2.96 -33.30 -18.37
C ASN A 526 3.29 -34.56 -19.21
N THR A 527 4.06 -34.39 -20.29
CA THR A 527 4.40 -35.48 -21.22
C THR A 527 5.48 -36.38 -20.62
N ASP A 528 5.17 -37.67 -20.47
CA ASP A 528 6.16 -38.71 -20.18
C ASP A 528 6.77 -39.23 -21.50
N ILE A 529 8.00 -38.81 -21.80
CA ILE A 529 8.71 -39.20 -23.02
C ILE A 529 8.91 -40.71 -23.09
N GLY A 530 9.24 -41.36 -21.97
CA GLY A 530 9.50 -42.80 -21.93
C GLY A 530 8.24 -43.59 -22.31
N LYS A 531 7.10 -43.23 -21.70
CA LYS A 531 5.81 -43.83 -22.04
C LYS A 531 5.42 -43.58 -23.50
N ASN A 532 5.51 -42.33 -23.98
CA ASN A 532 5.12 -42.00 -25.36
C ASN A 532 6.00 -42.72 -26.40
N LEU A 533 7.30 -42.92 -26.14
CA LEU A 533 8.18 -43.69 -27.04
C LEU A 533 7.82 -45.17 -27.10
N VAL A 534 7.45 -45.78 -25.96
CA VAL A 534 6.95 -47.16 -25.94
C VAL A 534 5.64 -47.27 -26.72
N ASP A 535 4.71 -46.34 -26.50
CA ASP A 535 3.42 -46.31 -27.19
C ASP A 535 3.61 -46.07 -28.71
N LEU A 536 4.64 -45.32 -29.12
CA LEU A 536 5.03 -45.12 -30.51
C LEU A 536 5.55 -46.42 -31.16
N ILE A 537 6.34 -47.20 -30.42
CA ILE A 537 6.82 -48.52 -30.87
C ILE A 537 5.63 -49.47 -31.05
N ILE A 538 4.67 -49.45 -30.13
CA ILE A 538 3.45 -50.28 -30.23
C ILE A 538 2.63 -49.87 -31.46
N ALA A 539 2.34 -48.57 -31.63
CA ALA A 539 1.58 -48.06 -32.76
C ALA A 539 2.24 -48.37 -34.11
N SER A 540 3.56 -48.18 -34.22
CA SER A 540 4.32 -48.52 -35.43
C SER A 540 4.37 -50.02 -35.72
N THR A 541 4.43 -50.86 -34.68
CA THR A 541 4.37 -52.32 -34.82
C THR A 541 2.99 -52.77 -35.30
N ASN A 542 1.91 -52.20 -34.74
CA ASN A 542 0.54 -52.46 -35.16
C ASN A 542 0.29 -52.01 -36.60
N TYR A 543 0.80 -50.83 -36.99
CA TYR A 543 0.75 -50.34 -38.37
C TYR A 543 1.41 -51.34 -39.34
N ARG A 544 2.61 -51.84 -39.03
CA ARG A 544 3.30 -52.86 -39.83
C ARG A 544 2.55 -54.19 -39.85
N GLY A 545 1.93 -54.58 -38.74
CA GLY A 545 1.07 -55.76 -38.64
C GLY A 545 -0.12 -55.68 -39.61
N ASN A 546 -0.84 -54.56 -39.60
CA ASN A 546 -1.96 -54.31 -40.52
C ASN A 546 -1.50 -54.28 -41.99
N ALA A 547 -0.33 -53.69 -42.28
CA ALA A 547 0.24 -53.70 -43.63
C ALA A 547 0.53 -55.13 -44.14
N ARG A 548 1.01 -56.03 -43.26
CA ARG A 548 1.21 -57.45 -43.60
C ARG A 548 -0.11 -58.18 -43.88
N VAL A 549 -1.19 -57.84 -43.18
CA VAL A 549 -2.52 -58.41 -43.47
C VAL A 549 -2.93 -58.05 -44.89
N ILE A 550 -2.73 -56.79 -45.29
CA ILE A 550 -3.03 -56.33 -46.66
C ILE A 550 -2.20 -57.13 -47.69
N SER A 551 -0.89 -57.26 -47.49
CA SER A 551 -0.04 -58.01 -48.44
C SER A 551 -0.46 -59.48 -48.55
N SER A 552 -0.74 -60.16 -47.43
CA SER A 552 -1.22 -61.55 -47.46
C SER A 552 -2.59 -61.70 -48.14
N THR A 553 -3.51 -60.74 -47.93
CA THR A 553 -4.79 -60.76 -48.65
C THR A 553 -4.64 -60.50 -50.15
N GLN A 554 -3.67 -59.68 -50.57
CA GLN A 554 -3.36 -59.46 -51.98
C GLN A 554 -2.84 -60.75 -52.63
N GLU A 555 -1.89 -61.43 -51.99
CA GLU A 555 -1.36 -62.72 -52.46
C GLU A 555 -2.47 -63.76 -52.66
N LEU A 556 -3.39 -63.90 -51.69
CA LEU A 556 -4.54 -64.80 -51.79
C LEU A 556 -5.51 -64.40 -52.91
N THR A 557 -5.69 -63.09 -53.14
CA THR A 557 -6.58 -62.59 -54.21
C THR A 557 -5.96 -62.87 -55.57
N ASP A 558 -4.65 -62.69 -55.71
CA ASP A 558 -3.90 -63.00 -56.92
C ASP A 558 -3.90 -64.50 -57.23
N GLU A 559 -3.77 -65.36 -56.20
CA GLU A 559 -3.89 -66.81 -56.35
C GLU A 559 -5.30 -67.23 -56.80
N LEU A 560 -6.35 -66.64 -56.22
CA LEU A 560 -7.73 -66.87 -56.66
C LEU A 560 -7.97 -66.42 -58.10
N LEU A 561 -7.41 -65.28 -58.51
CA LEU A 561 -7.50 -64.79 -59.90
C LEU A 561 -6.77 -65.71 -60.88
N ARG A 562 -5.68 -66.37 -60.45
CA ARG A 562 -4.97 -67.37 -61.24
C ARG A 562 -5.72 -68.70 -61.35
N LEU A 563 -6.45 -69.11 -60.31
CA LEU A 563 -7.32 -70.30 -60.32
C LEU A 563 -8.57 -70.14 -61.18
N GLY A 564 -9.05 -68.90 -61.37
CA GLY A 564 -10.21 -68.57 -62.19
C GLY A 564 -9.93 -68.41 -63.69
N ARG A 565 -8.67 -68.57 -64.12
CA ARG A 565 -8.24 -68.65 -65.53
C ARG A 565 -7.93 -70.10 -65.87
#